data_AF-R8BXW5-F1
#
_entry.id   AF-R8BXW5-F1
#
_cell.length_a   1.000
_cell.length_b   1.000
_cell.length_c   1.000
_cell.angle_alpha   90.00
_cell.angle_beta   90.00
_cell.angle_gamma   90.00
#
_symmetry.space_group_name_H-M   'P 1'
#
loop_
_entity.id
_entity.type
_entity.pdbx_description
1 polymer ?
#
loop_
_entity_poly.entity_id
_entity_poly.type
_entity_poly.pdbx_seq_one_letter_code
_entity_poly.pdbx_strand_id
1 'polypeptide(L)'
;MVPKTLLLVASLMGAALAAPPFAGARPSKPCKPSQSSSSALAPASTSAATSAGTSAVATPTTVADPVATPTLPSTGATDLPNPPEGVVLKHIAVGHGLQNYTCANTSSTAAATGALAVLYDITSLYPGTAGTGLTEEGFAGLSSTVLFSQTIPLNLADPSAADPATPALPEASYGATADPFPAPADLVISGMDPIAFLGRHYFDAAGTPTFDLSASGLFFSGAKAGGVKAPADADKGILSTGAVDWLQLGDSGKGLSSGVSYVYRVVTAGGVAQTCDVSGAGAGSVPYTAQYWFFGPSE
;
A
#
# COMPACT_ATOMS: atom_id res chain seq x y z
N MET A 1 -18.49 33.62 -53.84
CA MET A 1 -18.56 32.40 -54.67
C MET A 1 -17.99 31.25 -53.86
N VAL A 2 -18.80 30.20 -53.66
CA VAL A 2 -18.48 28.96 -52.92
C VAL A 2 -18.18 27.86 -53.95
N PRO A 3 -17.25 26.95 -53.68
CA PRO A 3 -17.60 25.53 -53.44
C PRO A 3 -16.85 25.04 -52.16
N LYS A 4 -17.44 24.45 -51.10
CA LYS A 4 -18.25 23.23 -50.90
C LYS A 4 -17.66 22.01 -51.61
N THR A 5 -17.00 21.12 -50.85
CA THR A 5 -16.72 19.67 -51.06
C THR A 5 -15.64 19.27 -50.03
N LEU A 6 -15.61 18.16 -49.31
CA LEU A 6 -16.51 17.06 -48.94
C LEU A 6 -15.71 16.26 -47.89
N LEU A 7 -16.35 15.87 -46.79
CA LEU A 7 -15.80 14.98 -45.77
C LEU A 7 -15.57 13.58 -46.36
N LEU A 8 -14.39 12.98 -46.13
CA LEU A 8 -14.22 11.53 -46.23
C LEU A 8 -13.67 10.99 -44.91
N VAL A 9 -14.53 10.27 -44.20
CA VAL A 9 -14.23 9.49 -43.00
C VAL A 9 -13.68 8.14 -43.47
N ALA A 10 -12.46 7.79 -43.05
CA ALA A 10 -11.92 6.44 -43.20
C ALA A 10 -11.83 5.79 -41.81
N SER A 11 -12.85 4.97 -41.52
CA SER A 11 -12.89 4.03 -40.41
C SER A 11 -11.92 2.88 -40.68
N LEU A 12 -11.01 2.57 -39.77
CA LEU A 12 -10.36 1.26 -39.72
C LEU A 12 -10.83 0.54 -38.45
N MET A 13 -11.72 -0.43 -38.66
CA MET A 13 -12.06 -1.48 -37.71
C MET A 13 -10.84 -2.37 -37.44
N GLY A 14 -10.39 -2.41 -36.19
CA GLY A 14 -9.54 -3.49 -35.67
C GLY A 14 -10.40 -4.55 -35.01
N ALA A 15 -10.35 -5.77 -35.54
CA ALA A 15 -11.16 -6.91 -35.12
C ALA A 15 -10.81 -7.38 -33.69
N ALA A 16 -11.84 -7.52 -32.86
CA ALA A 16 -11.78 -8.25 -31.60
C ALA A 16 -11.84 -9.76 -31.86
N LEU A 17 -10.83 -10.52 -31.44
CA LEU A 17 -10.96 -11.97 -31.31
C LEU A 17 -11.56 -12.29 -29.93
N ALA A 18 -12.74 -12.89 -29.96
CA ALA A 18 -13.43 -13.44 -28.80
C ALA A 18 -12.71 -14.69 -28.26
N ALA A 19 -12.55 -14.77 -26.94
CA ALA A 19 -12.13 -15.97 -26.24
C ALA A 19 -13.34 -16.85 -25.84
N PRO A 20 -13.24 -18.19 -25.92
CA PRO A 20 -14.34 -19.13 -25.69
C PRO A 20 -14.70 -19.32 -24.19
N PRO A 21 -15.90 -19.86 -23.89
CA PRO A 21 -16.48 -19.85 -22.54
C PRO A 21 -15.92 -20.93 -21.60
N PHE A 22 -15.97 -20.58 -20.31
CA PHE A 22 -15.68 -21.39 -19.14
C PHE A 22 -16.44 -22.72 -19.10
N ALA A 23 -15.74 -23.79 -18.68
CA ALA A 23 -16.34 -25.04 -18.24
C ALA A 23 -15.65 -25.54 -16.96
N GLY A 24 -16.45 -25.85 -15.93
CA GLY A 24 -16.14 -26.90 -14.96
C GLY A 24 -15.62 -26.48 -13.58
N ALA A 25 -16.46 -25.82 -12.78
CA ALA A 25 -16.29 -25.80 -11.32
C ALA A 25 -16.62 -27.18 -10.72
N ARG A 26 -15.68 -27.75 -9.94
CA ARG A 26 -15.86 -28.98 -9.16
C ARG A 26 -16.03 -28.60 -7.68
N PRO A 27 -17.01 -29.13 -6.95
CA PRO A 27 -17.27 -28.72 -5.58
C PRO A 27 -16.27 -29.35 -4.58
N SER A 28 -15.51 -28.50 -3.88
CA SER A 28 -14.69 -28.88 -2.73
C SER A 28 -15.53 -28.92 -1.44
N LYS A 29 -15.49 -30.06 -0.75
CA LYS A 29 -16.16 -30.32 0.53
C LYS A 29 -15.58 -29.48 1.67
N PRO A 30 -16.40 -29.05 2.65
CA PRO A 30 -15.93 -28.33 3.83
C PRO A 30 -15.25 -29.25 4.84
N CYS A 31 -14.07 -28.86 5.32
CA CYS A 31 -13.39 -29.48 6.46
C CYS A 31 -14.01 -28.92 7.76
N LYS A 32 -14.53 -29.82 8.61
CA LYS A 32 -15.20 -29.50 9.87
C LYS A 32 -14.19 -29.61 11.03
N PRO A 33 -14.25 -28.76 12.07
CA PRO A 33 -13.36 -28.87 13.23
C PRO A 33 -13.67 -30.12 14.04
N SER A 34 -12.64 -30.88 14.40
CA SER A 34 -12.75 -31.97 15.38
C SER A 34 -12.83 -31.37 16.78
N GLN A 35 -14.01 -31.42 17.38
CA GLN A 35 -14.18 -31.36 18.82
C GLN A 35 -13.90 -32.76 19.38
N SER A 36 -13.00 -32.86 20.36
CA SER A 36 -12.86 -34.05 21.20
C SER A 36 -13.26 -33.67 22.62
N SER A 37 -14.18 -34.47 23.12
CA SER A 37 -15.02 -34.28 24.29
C SER A 37 -14.29 -34.48 25.61
N SER A 38 -14.75 -33.77 26.63
CA SER A 38 -14.47 -34.00 28.04
C SER A 38 -14.84 -35.42 28.48
N SER A 39 -14.02 -36.02 29.34
CA SER A 39 -14.48 -36.98 30.35
C SER A 39 -13.55 -36.93 31.56
N ALA A 40 -14.13 -36.57 32.70
CA ALA A 40 -13.50 -36.57 34.02
C ALA A 40 -13.67 -37.94 34.68
N LEU A 41 -12.67 -38.40 35.44
CA LEU A 41 -12.80 -39.27 36.63
C LEU A 41 -11.46 -39.34 37.38
N ALA A 42 -11.46 -38.91 38.64
CA ALA A 42 -10.43 -39.14 39.66
C ALA A 42 -10.74 -40.47 40.42
N PRO A 43 -10.04 -40.90 41.51
CA PRO A 43 -8.85 -40.34 42.19
C PRO A 43 -7.78 -41.38 42.67
N ALA A 44 -6.75 -40.84 43.35
CA ALA A 44 -6.00 -41.38 44.50
C ALA A 44 -4.84 -42.39 44.30
N SER A 45 -3.60 -41.95 44.57
CA SER A 45 -2.79 -42.32 45.78
C SER A 45 -1.28 -42.37 45.54
N THR A 46 -0.56 -41.51 46.30
CA THR A 46 0.78 -41.63 46.91
C THR A 46 1.88 -42.49 46.26
N SER A 47 3.03 -41.85 45.98
CA SER A 47 4.32 -42.20 46.61
C SER A 47 5.34 -41.07 46.43
N ALA A 48 6.06 -40.78 47.52
CA ALA A 48 7.12 -39.79 47.62
C ALA A 48 8.41 -40.30 46.96
N ALA A 49 9.13 -39.41 46.28
CA ALA A 49 10.56 -39.56 46.01
C ALA A 49 11.20 -38.17 45.97
N THR A 50 11.92 -37.85 47.03
CA THR A 50 12.75 -36.66 47.18
C THR A 50 14.02 -36.88 46.35
N SER A 51 14.18 -36.15 45.24
CA SER A 51 15.46 -36.04 44.55
C SER A 51 15.96 -34.59 44.62
N ALA A 52 17.02 -34.39 45.40
CA ALA A 52 17.80 -33.18 45.41
C ALA A 52 18.52 -33.04 44.06
N GLY A 53 18.00 -32.19 43.18
CA GLY A 53 18.64 -31.77 41.94
C GLY A 53 19.24 -30.37 42.11
N THR A 54 20.54 -30.26 41.93
CA THR A 54 21.30 -29.01 41.98
C THR A 54 20.75 -27.96 41.03
N SER A 55 20.37 -26.81 41.58
CA SER A 55 19.98 -25.63 40.80
C SER A 55 21.22 -25.05 40.12
N ALA A 56 21.42 -25.40 38.85
CA ALA A 56 22.34 -24.68 37.99
C ALA A 56 21.72 -23.32 37.68
N VAL A 57 22.28 -22.26 38.27
CA VAL A 57 21.98 -20.89 37.88
C VAL A 57 22.53 -20.70 36.47
N ALA A 58 21.68 -20.96 35.47
CA ALA A 58 21.94 -20.52 34.11
C ALA A 58 21.87 -18.99 34.13
N THR A 59 23.04 -18.36 34.10
CA THR A 59 23.17 -16.95 33.73
C THR A 59 22.47 -16.77 32.38
N PRO A 60 21.49 -15.84 32.25
CA PRO A 60 20.92 -15.55 30.95
C PRO A 60 22.00 -14.86 30.15
N THR A 61 22.68 -15.60 29.30
CA THR A 61 23.43 -15.01 28.20
C THR A 61 22.37 -14.40 27.30
N THR A 62 22.16 -13.10 27.43
CA THR A 62 21.45 -12.29 26.44
C THR A 62 22.26 -12.37 25.15
N VAL A 63 21.98 -13.39 24.35
CA VAL A 63 22.27 -13.36 22.92
C VAL A 63 21.43 -12.20 22.41
N ALA A 64 22.08 -11.10 22.04
CA ALA A 64 21.40 -10.03 21.33
C ALA A 64 20.78 -10.67 20.09
N ASP A 65 19.44 -10.71 20.04
CA ASP A 65 18.74 -11.23 18.88
C ASP A 65 19.25 -10.48 17.63
N PRO A 66 19.58 -11.19 16.54
CA PRO A 66 20.06 -10.55 15.32
C PRO A 66 18.95 -9.61 14.83
N VAL A 67 19.24 -8.30 14.85
CA VAL A 67 18.34 -7.27 14.31
C VAL A 67 18.05 -7.63 12.85
N ALA A 68 16.79 -7.92 12.56
CA ALA A 68 16.36 -8.27 11.21
C ALA A 68 16.69 -7.10 10.26
N THR A 69 17.49 -7.37 9.23
CA THR A 69 17.78 -6.37 8.19
C THR A 69 16.57 -6.27 7.28
N PRO A 70 15.95 -5.08 7.10
CA PRO A 70 14.78 -4.97 6.27
C PRO A 70 15.07 -5.27 4.79
N THR A 71 14.21 -6.06 4.17
CA THR A 71 14.30 -6.44 2.76
C THR A 71 13.00 -6.13 2.04
N LEU A 72 13.07 -5.67 0.79
CA LEU A 72 11.87 -5.44 -0.01
C LEU A 72 11.02 -6.72 -0.12
N PRO A 73 9.69 -6.60 -0.07
CA PRO A 73 8.79 -7.74 -0.20
C PRO A 73 8.84 -8.31 -1.62
N SER A 74 8.49 -9.59 -1.75
CA SER A 74 8.32 -10.27 -3.05
C SER A 74 6.85 -10.25 -3.48
N THR A 75 6.62 -10.17 -4.78
CA THR A 75 5.31 -10.33 -5.42
C THR A 75 4.93 -11.81 -5.60
N GLY A 76 5.87 -12.74 -5.40
CA GLY A 76 5.73 -14.14 -5.79
C GLY A 76 5.81 -14.38 -7.30
N ALA A 77 6.11 -13.35 -8.09
CA ALA A 77 6.24 -13.40 -9.54
C ALA A 77 7.48 -12.65 -10.03
N THR A 78 7.32 -11.40 -10.49
CA THR A 78 8.43 -10.54 -10.92
C THR A 78 8.59 -9.43 -9.91
N ASP A 79 9.73 -9.42 -9.24
CA ASP A 79 10.00 -8.48 -8.16
C ASP A 79 10.69 -7.22 -8.65
N LEU A 80 10.58 -6.16 -7.86
CA LEU A 80 11.38 -4.95 -8.07
C LEU A 80 12.87 -5.28 -7.82
N PRO A 81 13.79 -4.62 -8.54
CA PRO A 81 15.22 -4.81 -8.29
C PRO A 81 15.57 -4.34 -6.87
N ASN A 82 16.57 -4.99 -6.27
CA ASN A 82 17.11 -4.58 -4.98
C ASN A 82 17.55 -3.10 -5.01
N PRO A 83 17.53 -2.42 -3.85
CA PRO A 83 18.15 -1.10 -3.70
C PRO A 83 19.59 -1.13 -4.23
N PRO A 84 20.02 -0.12 -5.01
CA PRO A 84 21.39 -0.03 -5.50
C PRO A 84 22.43 -0.06 -4.36
N GLU A 85 23.66 -0.44 -4.68
CA GLU A 85 24.74 -0.43 -3.70
C GLU A 85 25.03 1.00 -3.19
N GLY A 86 25.46 1.12 -1.93
CA GLY A 86 25.84 2.40 -1.34
C GLY A 86 24.69 3.25 -0.80
N VAL A 87 23.44 2.76 -0.84
CA VAL A 87 22.32 3.37 -0.13
C VAL A 87 21.87 2.53 1.07
N VAL A 88 21.34 3.19 2.08
CA VAL A 88 20.78 2.59 3.29
C VAL A 88 19.30 2.96 3.42
N LEU A 89 18.53 2.10 4.09
CA LEU A 89 17.15 2.39 4.42
C LEU A 89 17.10 3.58 5.39
N LYS A 90 16.29 4.59 5.05
CA LYS A 90 16.03 5.77 5.88
C LYS A 90 14.73 5.60 6.66
N HIS A 91 13.63 5.31 5.96
CA HIS A 91 12.33 5.07 6.55
C HIS A 91 11.54 4.05 5.73
N ILE A 92 10.60 3.38 6.38
CA ILE A 92 9.47 2.71 5.75
C ILE A 92 8.22 3.44 6.21
N ALA A 93 7.38 3.89 5.29
CA ALA A 93 6.14 4.56 5.60
C ALA A 93 4.94 3.81 5.04
N VAL A 94 3.82 3.84 5.75
CA VAL A 94 2.51 3.59 5.11
C VAL A 94 1.94 4.92 4.66
N GLY A 95 1.61 5.01 3.37
CA GLY A 95 0.91 6.15 2.80
C GLY A 95 -0.57 5.86 2.67
N HIS A 96 -1.41 6.82 3.03
CA HIS A 96 -2.86 6.75 2.83
C HIS A 96 -3.35 8.01 2.10
N GLY A 97 -4.06 7.82 0.99
CA GLY A 97 -4.65 8.93 0.24
C GLY A 97 -5.35 8.50 -1.04
N LEU A 98 -5.11 9.22 -2.13
CA LEU A 98 -5.84 9.11 -3.40
C LEU A 98 -4.90 8.98 -4.59
N GLN A 99 -5.27 8.10 -5.52
CA GLN A 99 -4.77 8.13 -6.90
C GLN A 99 -5.73 8.95 -7.76
N ASN A 100 -5.21 9.90 -8.53
CA ASN A 100 -6.01 10.81 -9.33
C ASN A 100 -5.93 10.44 -10.81
N TYR A 101 -7.08 10.43 -11.47
CA TYR A 101 -7.23 10.03 -12.86
C TYR A 101 -8.07 11.01 -13.66
N THR A 102 -7.94 10.93 -14.98
CA THR A 102 -8.84 11.60 -15.91
C THR A 102 -9.27 10.68 -17.04
N CYS A 103 -10.51 10.86 -17.47
CA CYS A 103 -11.10 10.23 -18.64
C CYS A 103 -11.47 11.32 -19.66
N ALA A 104 -10.88 11.23 -20.85
CA ALA A 104 -11.17 12.18 -21.93
C ALA A 104 -12.60 12.04 -22.46
N ASN A 105 -13.10 10.80 -22.49
CA ASN A 105 -14.49 10.44 -22.81
C ASN A 105 -14.80 9.04 -22.26
N THR A 106 -16.06 8.61 -22.36
CA THR A 106 -16.52 7.31 -21.81
C THR A 106 -15.95 6.07 -22.50
N SER A 107 -15.26 6.23 -23.64
CA SER A 107 -14.61 5.12 -24.35
C SER A 107 -13.09 5.16 -24.26
N SER A 108 -12.53 6.10 -23.51
CA SER A 108 -11.09 6.22 -23.28
C SER A 108 -10.60 5.31 -22.16
N THR A 109 -9.28 5.12 -22.07
CA THR A 109 -8.65 4.52 -20.90
C THR A 109 -8.35 5.62 -19.88
N ALA A 110 -8.65 5.37 -18.60
CA ALA A 110 -8.33 6.30 -17.53
C ALA A 110 -6.82 6.57 -17.49
N ALA A 111 -6.44 7.85 -17.51
CA ALA A 111 -5.06 8.29 -17.46
C ALA A 111 -4.72 8.80 -16.05
N ALA A 112 -3.65 8.28 -15.45
CA ALA A 112 -3.18 8.76 -14.15
C ALA A 112 -2.66 10.21 -14.28
N THR A 113 -3.09 11.07 -13.37
CA THR A 113 -2.72 12.49 -13.32
C THR A 113 -1.87 12.84 -12.11
N GLY A 114 -1.82 11.96 -11.10
CA GLY A 114 -0.98 12.11 -9.93
C GLY A 114 -1.54 11.33 -8.74
N ALA A 115 -0.97 11.57 -7.57
CA ALA A 115 -1.44 11.01 -6.31
C ALA A 115 -1.27 12.04 -5.18
N LEU A 116 -2.02 11.85 -4.11
CA LEU A 116 -1.90 12.57 -2.85
C LEU A 116 -1.91 11.54 -1.73
N ALA A 117 -1.02 11.64 -0.74
CA ALA A 117 -1.09 10.81 0.45
C ALA A 117 -0.39 11.47 1.65
N VAL A 118 -0.89 11.17 2.84
CA VAL A 118 -0.16 11.40 4.09
C VAL A 118 0.63 10.14 4.43
N LEU A 119 1.85 10.32 4.91
CA LEU A 119 2.83 9.26 5.18
C LEU A 119 3.04 9.14 6.68
N TYR A 120 3.02 7.90 7.19
CA TYR A 120 3.24 7.57 8.60
C TYR A 120 4.40 6.59 8.74
N ASP A 121 5.31 6.83 9.67
CA ASP A 121 6.54 6.04 9.83
C ASP A 121 6.25 4.69 10.50
N ILE A 122 6.41 3.60 9.75
CA ILE A 122 6.22 2.22 10.21
C ILE A 122 7.55 1.47 10.33
N THR A 123 8.70 2.16 10.29
CA THR A 123 10.02 1.53 10.33
C THR A 123 10.21 0.66 11.58
N SER A 124 9.76 1.13 12.75
CA SER A 124 9.85 0.38 14.00
C SER A 124 8.90 -0.82 14.07
N LEU A 125 7.90 -0.89 13.19
CA LEU A 125 6.94 -1.99 13.12
C LEU A 125 7.46 -3.15 12.25
N TYR A 126 8.62 -2.99 11.62
CA TYR A 126 9.19 -4.02 10.75
C TYR A 126 9.40 -5.35 11.49
N PRO A 127 9.09 -6.51 10.87
CA PRO A 127 9.23 -7.81 11.51
C PRO A 127 10.64 -8.08 12.04
N GLY A 128 10.71 -8.59 13.27
CA GLY A 128 11.99 -8.84 13.97
C GLY A 128 12.57 -7.62 14.69
N THR A 129 11.90 -6.46 14.67
CA THR A 129 12.26 -5.33 15.53
C THR A 129 11.91 -5.63 16.98
N ALA A 130 12.87 -5.52 17.89
CA ALA A 130 12.67 -5.82 19.31
C ALA A 130 11.62 -4.88 19.94
N GLY A 131 10.59 -5.46 20.57
CA GLY A 131 9.56 -4.74 21.32
C GLY A 131 8.40 -4.18 20.49
N THR A 132 8.64 -3.76 19.25
CA THR A 132 7.64 -3.08 18.39
C THR A 132 7.33 -3.80 17.07
N GLY A 133 8.16 -4.76 16.66
CA GLY A 133 8.01 -5.45 15.38
C GLY A 133 6.72 -6.26 15.30
N LEU A 134 5.99 -6.11 14.20
CA LEU A 134 4.82 -6.92 13.89
C LEU A 134 5.23 -8.29 13.33
N THR A 135 4.26 -9.20 13.20
CA THR A 135 4.46 -10.40 12.37
C THR A 135 4.64 -10.01 10.91
N GLU A 136 5.26 -10.87 10.09
CA GLU A 136 5.39 -10.63 8.65
C GLU A 136 4.03 -10.36 7.99
N GLU A 137 3.01 -11.17 8.33
CA GLU A 137 1.64 -10.98 7.88
C GLU A 137 1.04 -9.65 8.38
N GLY A 138 1.26 -9.31 9.66
CA GLY A 138 0.77 -8.05 10.23
C GLY A 138 1.37 -6.83 9.55
N PHE A 139 2.67 -6.84 9.29
CA PHE A 139 3.36 -5.77 8.59
C PHE A 139 2.91 -5.65 7.13
N ALA A 140 2.81 -6.77 6.40
CA ALA A 140 2.29 -6.79 5.03
C ALA A 140 0.80 -6.39 4.97
N GLY A 141 0.03 -6.69 6.01
CA GLY A 141 -1.38 -6.34 6.11
C GLY A 141 -1.67 -4.86 6.40
N LEU A 142 -0.67 -4.09 6.85
CA LEU A 142 -0.86 -2.69 7.27
C LEU A 142 -1.54 -1.82 6.21
N SER A 143 -1.20 -1.99 4.92
CA SER A 143 -1.83 -1.22 3.85
C SER A 143 -3.34 -1.44 3.80
N SER A 144 -3.79 -2.71 3.80
CA SER A 144 -5.22 -3.03 3.87
C SER A 144 -5.85 -2.55 5.17
N THR A 145 -5.21 -2.80 6.33
CA THR A 145 -5.72 -2.34 7.63
C THR A 145 -5.94 -0.83 7.63
N VAL A 146 -4.98 -0.04 7.15
CA VAL A 146 -5.11 1.42 7.09
C VAL A 146 -6.23 1.83 6.13
N LEU A 147 -6.33 1.20 4.95
CA LEU A 147 -7.34 1.55 3.95
C LEU A 147 -8.78 1.36 4.45
N PHE A 148 -9.03 0.31 5.23
CA PHE A 148 -10.39 -0.05 5.67
C PHE A 148 -10.73 0.39 7.10
N SER A 149 -9.75 0.77 7.91
CA SER A 149 -10.02 1.18 9.32
C SER A 149 -9.85 2.67 9.58
N GLN A 150 -9.25 3.42 8.65
CA GLN A 150 -8.89 4.82 8.86
C GLN A 150 -9.62 5.71 7.87
N THR A 151 -9.97 6.91 8.30
CA THR A 151 -10.45 7.95 7.39
C THR A 151 -9.32 8.39 6.46
N ILE A 152 -9.63 8.70 5.21
CA ILE A 152 -8.65 9.26 4.25
C ILE A 152 -8.12 10.58 4.84
N PRO A 153 -6.81 10.72 5.08
CA PRO A 153 -6.24 11.86 5.80
C PRO A 153 -6.05 13.09 4.87
N LEU A 154 -7.08 13.45 4.12
CA LEU A 154 -7.09 14.55 3.15
C LEU A 154 -8.37 15.39 3.30
N ASN A 155 -8.26 16.68 3.00
CA ASN A 155 -9.43 17.57 2.92
C ASN A 155 -10.17 17.28 1.61
N LEU A 156 -11.22 16.45 1.66
CA LEU A 156 -12.03 16.10 0.49
C LEU A 156 -13.12 17.14 0.21
N ALA A 157 -13.48 17.29 -1.07
CA ALA A 157 -14.60 18.14 -1.49
C ALA A 157 -15.94 17.60 -0.98
N ASP A 158 -16.08 16.26 -0.92
CA ASP A 158 -17.14 15.57 -0.19
C ASP A 158 -16.54 14.88 1.06
N PRO A 159 -16.69 15.46 2.26
CA PRO A 159 -16.13 14.90 3.49
C PRO A 159 -16.67 13.50 3.83
N SER A 160 -17.86 13.13 3.35
CA SER A 160 -18.45 11.81 3.63
C SER A 160 -17.69 10.68 2.93
N ALA A 161 -17.02 10.98 1.82
CA ALA A 161 -16.19 10.05 1.06
C ALA A 161 -14.89 9.65 1.80
N ALA A 162 -14.50 10.40 2.84
CA ALA A 162 -13.28 10.11 3.58
C ALA A 162 -13.44 8.93 4.55
N ASP A 163 -14.66 8.62 4.99
CA ASP A 163 -14.93 7.56 5.96
C ASP A 163 -15.06 6.19 5.26
N PRO A 164 -14.20 5.19 5.57
CA PRO A 164 -14.30 3.86 4.98
C PRO A 164 -15.58 3.10 5.38
N ALA A 165 -16.30 3.55 6.42
CA ALA A 165 -17.62 3.02 6.78
C ALA A 165 -18.73 3.50 5.84
N THR A 166 -18.51 4.58 5.08
CA THR A 166 -19.44 5.04 4.05
C THR A 166 -19.47 4.02 2.91
N PRO A 167 -20.66 3.57 2.44
CA PRO A 167 -20.75 2.73 1.25
C PRO A 167 -20.00 3.35 0.08
N ALA A 168 -19.27 2.51 -0.68
CA ALA A 168 -18.44 2.97 -1.78
C ALA A 168 -19.16 3.96 -2.70
N LEU A 169 -18.64 5.18 -2.76
CA LEU A 169 -19.13 6.25 -3.63
C LEU A 169 -18.47 6.18 -5.02
N PRO A 170 -19.02 6.87 -6.04
CA PRO A 170 -18.36 7.03 -7.33
C PRO A 170 -17.02 7.76 -7.21
N GLU A 171 -16.09 7.53 -8.14
CA GLU A 171 -14.74 8.15 -8.12
C GLU A 171 -14.75 9.68 -8.08
N ALA A 172 -15.78 10.31 -8.64
CA ALA A 172 -15.93 11.76 -8.64
C ALA A 172 -16.13 12.35 -7.22
N SER A 173 -16.55 11.53 -6.24
CA SER A 173 -16.79 11.98 -4.86
C SER A 173 -15.51 12.08 -4.02
N TYR A 174 -14.44 11.37 -4.37
CA TYR A 174 -13.23 11.33 -3.55
C TYR A 174 -12.25 12.48 -3.82
N GLY A 175 -12.57 13.43 -4.71
CA GLY A 175 -11.66 14.51 -5.07
C GLY A 175 -11.25 15.37 -3.86
N ALA A 176 -9.94 15.63 -3.72
CA ALA A 176 -9.42 16.53 -2.71
C ALA A 176 -9.69 18.00 -3.06
N THR A 177 -9.74 18.86 -2.05
CA THR A 177 -9.83 20.33 -2.21
C THR A 177 -8.49 20.92 -2.67
N ALA A 178 -8.48 22.23 -2.94
CA ALA A 178 -7.26 22.95 -3.35
C ALA A 178 -6.17 22.98 -2.26
N ASP A 179 -6.54 22.84 -0.99
CA ASP A 179 -5.61 22.64 0.13
C ASP A 179 -5.81 21.21 0.69
N PRO A 180 -5.19 20.21 0.06
CA PRO A 180 -5.57 18.82 0.28
C PRO A 180 -5.12 18.26 1.63
N PHE A 181 -4.13 18.87 2.30
CA PHE A 181 -3.50 18.27 3.46
C PHE A 181 -3.92 18.97 4.77
N PRO A 182 -4.52 18.23 5.72
CA PRO A 182 -4.78 18.77 7.06
C PRO A 182 -3.48 18.98 7.83
N ALA A 183 -3.59 19.56 9.04
CA ALA A 183 -2.47 19.69 9.96
C ALA A 183 -1.86 18.30 10.26
N PRO A 184 -0.52 18.20 10.42
CA PRO A 184 0.14 16.95 10.79
C PRO A 184 -0.47 16.33 12.06
N ALA A 185 -0.78 15.04 12.00
CA ALA A 185 -1.30 14.26 13.12
C ALA A 185 -0.86 12.81 12.96
N ASP A 186 -0.61 12.13 14.08
CA ASP A 186 -0.22 10.73 14.11
C ASP A 186 -1.39 9.81 13.73
N LEU A 187 -1.07 8.66 13.18
CA LEU A 187 -2.02 7.62 12.83
C LEU A 187 -2.31 6.75 14.05
N VAL A 188 -3.59 6.61 14.41
CA VAL A 188 -4.03 5.84 15.57
C VAL A 188 -4.84 4.63 15.10
N ILE A 189 -4.24 3.44 15.27
CA ILE A 189 -4.92 2.18 14.99
C ILE A 189 -5.13 1.45 16.32
N SER A 190 -6.36 1.00 16.56
CA SER A 190 -6.73 0.28 17.78
C SER A 190 -5.80 -0.90 18.05
N GLY A 191 -5.18 -0.91 19.23
CA GLY A 191 -4.27 -1.98 19.66
C GLY A 191 -2.81 -1.78 19.27
N MET A 192 -2.44 -0.63 18.71
CA MET A 192 -1.05 -0.24 18.44
C MET A 192 -0.72 1.11 19.09
N ASP A 193 0.55 1.34 19.36
CA ASP A 193 1.04 2.68 19.70
C ASP A 193 0.81 3.64 18.53
N PRO A 194 0.58 4.94 18.77
CA PRO A 194 0.42 5.92 17.71
C PRO A 194 1.61 5.90 16.74
N ILE A 195 1.30 5.85 15.44
CA ILE A 195 2.28 5.79 14.36
C ILE A 195 2.56 7.23 13.91
N ALA A 196 3.81 7.67 14.09
CA ALA A 196 4.19 9.06 13.89
C ALA A 196 3.93 9.54 12.46
N PHE A 197 3.42 10.78 12.32
CA PHE A 197 3.42 11.47 11.04
C PHE A 197 4.86 11.63 10.51
N LEU A 198 5.08 11.22 9.25
CA LEU A 198 6.38 11.34 8.59
C LEU A 198 6.38 12.46 7.55
N GLY A 199 5.29 12.63 6.80
CA GLY A 199 5.29 13.56 5.68
C GLY A 199 4.11 13.45 4.74
N ARG A 200 4.30 14.00 3.54
CA ARG A 200 3.27 14.09 2.49
C ARG A 200 3.83 13.65 1.14
N HIS A 201 3.01 12.97 0.37
CA HIS A 201 3.28 12.63 -1.02
C HIS A 201 2.31 13.39 -1.92
N TYR A 202 2.82 14.05 -2.96
CA TYR A 202 2.03 14.76 -3.95
C TYR A 202 2.77 14.81 -5.30
N PHE A 203 2.10 15.27 -6.35
CA PHE A 203 2.74 15.58 -7.63
C PHE A 203 2.88 17.10 -7.75
N ASP A 204 4.08 17.57 -8.08
CA ASP A 204 4.32 19.00 -8.32
C ASP A 204 3.61 19.48 -9.60
N ALA A 205 3.65 20.79 -9.87
CA ALA A 205 3.03 21.37 -11.07
C ALA A 205 3.63 20.83 -12.40
N ALA A 206 4.80 20.20 -12.35
CA ALA A 206 5.44 19.54 -13.49
C ALA A 206 5.12 18.04 -13.57
N GLY A 207 4.23 17.53 -12.73
CA GLY A 207 3.86 16.11 -12.68
C GLY A 207 4.93 15.21 -12.05
N THR A 208 5.77 15.76 -11.18
CA THR A 208 6.87 15.02 -10.55
C THR A 208 6.43 14.46 -9.20
N PRO A 209 6.51 13.13 -8.99
CA PRO A 209 6.19 12.53 -7.70
C PRO A 209 7.16 13.07 -6.64
N THR A 210 6.59 13.75 -5.65
CA THR A 210 7.30 14.45 -4.60
C THR A 210 6.95 13.83 -3.26
N PHE A 211 7.96 13.61 -2.42
CA PHE A 211 7.81 13.15 -1.05
C PHE A 211 8.50 14.17 -0.15
N ASP A 212 7.68 14.90 0.59
CA ASP A 212 8.12 15.86 1.59
C ASP A 212 8.04 15.16 2.95
N LEU A 213 9.19 14.67 3.43
CA LEU A 213 9.33 14.01 4.72
C LEU A 213 9.81 15.03 5.76
N SER A 214 9.10 16.16 5.83
CA SER A 214 9.43 17.29 6.72
C SER A 214 9.67 16.90 8.18
N ALA A 215 9.02 15.84 8.69
CA ALA A 215 9.24 15.36 10.06
C ALA A 215 10.67 14.82 10.31
N SER A 216 11.35 14.34 9.27
CA SER A 216 12.74 13.88 9.33
C SER A 216 13.73 14.79 8.58
N GLY A 217 13.25 15.92 8.03
CA GLY A 217 14.09 16.85 7.26
C GLY A 217 14.56 16.29 5.92
N LEU A 218 13.90 15.26 5.39
CA LEU A 218 14.22 14.65 4.11
C LEU A 218 13.24 15.10 3.02
N PHE A 219 13.70 15.11 1.77
CA PHE A 219 12.89 15.47 0.62
C PHE A 219 13.27 14.62 -0.58
N PHE A 220 12.31 14.20 -1.37
CA PHE A 220 12.57 13.44 -2.59
C PHE A 220 11.72 13.95 -3.75
N SER A 221 12.39 14.28 -4.85
CA SER A 221 11.76 14.60 -6.13
C SER A 221 12.10 13.48 -7.10
N GLY A 222 11.14 12.60 -7.35
CA GLY A 222 11.35 11.33 -8.02
C GLY A 222 11.00 11.31 -9.50
N ALA A 223 11.48 10.29 -10.19
CA ALA A 223 11.01 9.85 -11.50
C ALA A 223 10.85 8.34 -11.50
N LYS A 224 9.88 7.83 -12.25
CA LYS A 224 9.67 6.38 -12.38
C LYS A 224 10.89 5.75 -13.06
N ALA A 225 11.57 4.86 -12.34
CA ALA A 225 12.71 4.08 -12.84
C ALA A 225 12.28 2.67 -13.26
N GLY A 226 11.26 2.10 -12.62
CA GLY A 226 10.77 0.76 -12.91
C GLY A 226 9.39 0.50 -12.31
N GLY A 227 8.80 -0.65 -12.64
CA GLY A 227 7.57 -1.10 -12.02
C GLY A 227 7.18 -2.52 -12.41
N VAL A 228 6.44 -3.17 -11.53
CA VAL A 228 5.90 -4.52 -11.69
C VAL A 228 4.44 -4.52 -11.26
N LYS A 229 3.65 -5.48 -11.74
CA LYS A 229 2.26 -5.62 -11.30
C LYS A 229 2.20 -5.88 -9.80
N ALA A 230 1.20 -5.30 -9.14
CA ALA A 230 0.86 -5.72 -7.79
C ALA A 230 0.53 -7.22 -7.78
N PRO A 231 0.77 -7.93 -6.66
CA PRO A 231 0.36 -9.33 -6.51
C PRO A 231 -1.11 -9.54 -6.89
N ALA A 232 -1.44 -10.70 -7.45
CA ALA A 232 -2.80 -10.96 -7.92
C ALA A 232 -3.85 -11.02 -6.78
N ASP A 233 -3.38 -11.32 -5.57
CA ASP A 233 -4.13 -11.33 -4.32
C ASP A 233 -4.05 -10.00 -3.54
N ALA A 234 -3.37 -8.99 -4.10
CA ALA A 234 -3.36 -7.66 -3.51
C ALA A 234 -4.78 -7.11 -3.38
N ASP A 235 -5.01 -6.40 -2.28
CA ASP A 235 -6.33 -5.89 -1.94
C ASP A 235 -6.84 -4.89 -2.99
N LYS A 236 -8.06 -5.14 -3.46
CA LYS A 236 -8.67 -4.37 -4.55
C LYS A 236 -9.21 -3.00 -4.10
N GLY A 237 -9.16 -2.72 -2.81
CA GLY A 237 -9.55 -1.46 -2.19
C GLY A 237 -11.05 -1.22 -2.15
N ILE A 238 -11.43 -0.03 -1.65
CA ILE A 238 -12.83 0.38 -1.39
C ILE A 238 -13.72 0.23 -2.63
N LEU A 239 -13.19 0.55 -3.82
CA LEU A 239 -13.95 0.47 -5.08
C LEU A 239 -13.85 -0.90 -5.77
N SER A 240 -13.11 -1.87 -5.20
CA SER A 240 -12.90 -3.20 -5.76
C SER A 240 -12.31 -3.19 -7.19
N THR A 241 -11.55 -2.16 -7.54
CA THR A 241 -10.98 -1.95 -8.89
C THR A 241 -9.59 -2.55 -9.07
N GLY A 242 -8.91 -2.91 -7.98
CA GLY A 242 -7.57 -3.49 -8.00
C GLY A 242 -6.54 -2.61 -7.29
N ALA A 243 -5.35 -3.18 -7.06
CA ALA A 243 -4.22 -2.50 -6.47
C ALA A 243 -3.29 -1.89 -7.53
N VAL A 244 -2.82 -0.67 -7.32
CA VAL A 244 -1.85 -0.04 -8.22
C VAL A 244 -0.52 -0.78 -8.26
N ASP A 245 0.14 -0.77 -9.42
CA ASP A 245 1.42 -1.43 -9.64
C ASP A 245 2.50 -1.03 -8.61
N TRP A 246 3.41 -1.94 -8.28
CA TRP A 246 4.59 -1.60 -7.48
C TRP A 246 5.58 -0.82 -8.33
N LEU A 247 6.24 0.18 -7.75
CA LEU A 247 7.10 1.11 -8.47
C LEU A 247 8.46 1.26 -7.81
N GLN A 248 9.49 1.39 -8.63
CA GLN A 248 10.77 1.94 -8.21
C GLN A 248 10.89 3.37 -8.75
N LEU A 249 11.21 4.30 -7.88
CA LEU A 249 11.49 5.69 -8.20
C LEU A 249 12.96 5.99 -7.94
N GLY A 250 13.62 6.65 -8.88
CA GLY A 250 14.93 7.26 -8.70
C GLY A 250 14.84 8.77 -8.70
N ASP A 251 15.95 9.47 -8.49
CA ASP A 251 15.99 10.93 -8.55
C ASP A 251 15.50 11.47 -9.90
N SER A 252 14.72 12.55 -9.86
CA SER A 252 14.18 13.24 -11.05
C SER A 252 15.24 13.93 -11.92
N GLY A 253 16.48 14.05 -11.46
CA GLY A 253 17.57 14.81 -12.10
C GLY A 253 17.45 16.32 -11.89
N LYS A 254 16.45 16.79 -11.14
CA LYS A 254 16.20 18.21 -10.89
C LYS A 254 17.08 18.81 -9.78
N GLY A 255 17.83 17.99 -9.04
CA GLY A 255 18.66 18.43 -7.92
C GLY A 255 17.86 18.93 -6.71
N LEU A 256 16.62 18.44 -6.55
CA LEU A 256 15.73 18.83 -5.45
C LEU A 256 15.75 17.85 -4.28
N SER A 257 16.14 16.59 -4.50
CA SER A 257 16.15 15.59 -3.44
C SER A 257 17.22 15.88 -2.39
N SER A 258 16.88 15.62 -1.12
CA SER A 258 17.72 15.78 0.05
C SER A 258 17.61 14.55 0.94
N GLY A 259 18.72 13.82 1.10
CA GLY A 259 18.83 12.66 1.98
C GLY A 259 18.08 11.39 1.54
N VAL A 260 17.39 11.42 0.39
CA VAL A 260 16.74 10.27 -0.24
C VAL A 260 17.13 10.20 -1.72
N SER A 261 17.50 9.00 -2.17
CA SER A 261 17.93 8.71 -3.54
C SER A 261 16.97 7.78 -4.29
N TYR A 262 16.32 6.86 -3.57
CA TYR A 262 15.37 5.90 -4.15
C TYR A 262 14.14 5.74 -3.27
N VAL A 263 12.99 5.56 -3.91
CA VAL A 263 11.73 5.25 -3.24
C VAL A 263 11.09 4.06 -3.91
N TYR A 264 10.69 3.07 -3.12
CA TYR A 264 9.97 1.90 -3.60
C TYR A 264 8.54 1.96 -3.09
N ARG A 265 7.57 1.91 -4.00
CA ARG A 265 6.15 1.70 -3.68
C ARG A 265 5.86 0.21 -3.76
N VAL A 266 5.52 -0.40 -2.64
CA VAL A 266 5.23 -1.84 -2.50
C VAL A 266 4.01 -2.04 -1.60
N VAL A 267 3.50 -3.27 -1.52
CA VAL A 267 2.36 -3.65 -0.66
C VAL A 267 1.19 -2.66 -0.82
N THR A 268 0.72 -2.53 -2.05
CA THR A 268 -0.34 -1.60 -2.45
C THR A 268 -1.72 -2.20 -2.23
N ALA A 269 -2.67 -1.40 -1.75
CA ALA A 269 -4.09 -1.74 -1.68
C ALA A 269 -4.91 -0.64 -2.37
N GLY A 270 -5.78 -1.05 -3.30
CA GLY A 270 -6.63 -0.13 -4.06
C GLY A 270 -5.89 0.81 -5.02
N GLY A 271 -6.59 1.88 -5.41
CA GLY A 271 -6.04 2.95 -6.24
C GLY A 271 -6.13 2.74 -7.74
N VAL A 272 -6.59 1.59 -8.26
CA VAL A 272 -6.82 1.43 -9.71
C VAL A 272 -8.10 2.14 -10.12
N ALA A 273 -8.07 2.89 -11.22
CA ALA A 273 -9.26 3.53 -11.75
C ALA A 273 -10.30 2.53 -12.28
N GLN A 274 -11.58 2.88 -12.14
CA GLN A 274 -12.67 2.34 -12.92
C GLN A 274 -12.45 2.64 -14.41
N THR A 275 -13.13 1.87 -15.25
CA THR A 275 -13.15 2.15 -16.68
C THR A 275 -13.96 3.42 -16.96
N CYS A 276 -13.60 4.15 -18.01
CA CYS A 276 -14.19 5.48 -18.26
C CYS A 276 -15.68 5.44 -18.61
N ASP A 277 -16.23 4.29 -18.98
CA ASP A 277 -17.67 4.08 -19.15
C ASP A 277 -18.42 4.05 -17.81
N VAL A 278 -17.74 3.68 -16.72
CA VAL A 278 -18.26 3.69 -15.35
C VAL A 278 -18.01 5.04 -14.69
N SER A 279 -16.77 5.56 -14.74
CA SER A 279 -16.42 6.83 -14.08
C SER A 279 -16.99 8.05 -14.80
N GLY A 280 -17.29 7.93 -16.09
CA GLY A 280 -17.65 9.06 -16.95
C GLY A 280 -16.43 9.87 -17.41
N ALA A 281 -16.69 10.85 -18.27
CA ALA A 281 -15.67 11.82 -18.69
C ALA A 281 -15.40 12.83 -17.57
N GLY A 282 -14.14 13.20 -17.35
CA GLY A 282 -13.74 14.15 -16.31
C GLY A 282 -12.61 13.63 -15.42
N ALA A 283 -12.54 14.17 -14.20
CA ALA A 283 -11.58 13.75 -13.19
C ALA A 283 -12.24 12.79 -12.18
N GLY A 284 -11.46 11.86 -11.66
CA GLY A 284 -11.87 10.91 -10.63
C GLY A 284 -10.70 10.59 -9.71
N SER A 285 -11.01 10.21 -8.47
CA SER A 285 -10.02 9.83 -7.46
C SER A 285 -10.39 8.48 -6.86
N VAL A 286 -9.37 7.67 -6.57
CA VAL A 286 -9.54 6.34 -5.97
C VAL A 286 -8.75 6.25 -4.67
N PRO A 287 -9.40 5.88 -3.54
CA PRO A 287 -8.70 5.62 -2.29
C PRO A 287 -7.64 4.53 -2.46
N TYR A 288 -6.46 4.78 -1.89
CA TYR A 288 -5.38 3.81 -1.90
C TYR A 288 -4.50 3.93 -0.66
N THR A 289 -3.84 2.82 -0.35
CA THR A 289 -2.69 2.79 0.55
C THR A 289 -1.53 2.06 -0.10
N ALA A 290 -0.33 2.38 0.34
CA ALA A 290 0.88 1.67 -0.07
C ALA A 290 1.97 1.82 0.98
N GLN A 291 2.90 0.87 1.00
CA GLN A 291 4.15 1.05 1.70
C GLN A 291 5.17 1.76 0.79
N TYR A 292 5.87 2.72 1.37
CA TYR A 292 6.93 3.48 0.73
C TYR A 292 8.23 3.26 1.48
N TRP A 293 9.21 2.67 0.81
CA TRP A 293 10.53 2.41 1.37
C TRP A 293 11.52 3.41 0.81
N PHE A 294 12.11 4.23 1.69
CA PHE A 294 12.99 5.34 1.34
C PHE A 294 14.43 4.94 1.59
N PHE A 295 15.27 5.05 0.56
CA PHE A 295 16.70 4.76 0.64
C PHE A 295 17.51 5.99 0.27
N GLY A 296 18.63 6.21 0.95
CA GLY A 296 19.50 7.36 0.72
C GLY A 296 20.96 7.07 1.10
N PRO A 297 21.87 8.06 0.97
CA PRO A 297 23.28 7.90 1.36
C PRO A 297 23.40 7.54 2.85
N SER A 298 24.48 6.87 3.25
CA SER A 298 24.66 6.44 4.65
C SER A 298 24.64 7.60 5.65
N GLU A 299 25.28 8.72 5.30
CA GLU A 299 25.24 10.03 5.99
C GLU A 299 25.45 11.16 4.98
#